data_AF-A0A3B8RXF1-F1
#
_entry.id   AF-A0A3B8RXF1-F1
#
_cell.length_a   1.000
_cell.length_b   1.000
_cell.length_c   1.000
_cell.angle_alpha   90.00
_cell.angle_beta   90.00
_cell.angle_gamma   90.00
#
_symmetry.space_group_name_H-M   'P 1'
#
loop_
_entity.id
_entity.type
_entity.pdbx_description
1 polymer ?
#
loop_
_entity_poly.entity_id
_entity_poly.type
_entity_poly.pdbx_seq_one_letter_code
_entity_poly.pdbx_strand_id
1 'polypeptide(L)'
;MNRVTMIIFVVILIGCLYILIRNLELERAQEAFAVIIAAAVAVVIFVTLKSETIGVSFPYDMFFEKETNSPVFFNDIVAFRIRNLNTGVIWNEFIAEKEWQKKIEKLGSGPDLQRIIAQNLFEANLIQRLSSLYYYNWDIETYAWKTALSYSERTHPESNKKPNVKIYTTSELKNIFKGNIFIDHILLLPPNNQLVLPKGTELIVKRDTKNKTTLIQFRHKSFDASMEFSNNFSWSVGLGSLSDILKIPTKEAQRRYAGLETNIILKAKFRPGIVGYSDMQKYKKWLEQMFKILRNDFDAELLWREIKDDLVLKHMSSDQK
;
A
#
# COMPACT_ATOMS: atom_id res chain seq x y z
N MET A 1 25.75 10.91 -4.60
CA MET A 1 27.18 11.28 -4.77
C MET A 1 27.97 9.98 -4.80
N ASN A 2 28.82 9.75 -5.82
CA ASN A 2 29.52 8.47 -5.98
C ASN A 2 30.70 8.40 -4.98
N ARG A 3 31.12 7.22 -4.51
CA ARG A 3 32.16 7.06 -3.46
C ARG A 3 33.46 7.82 -3.78
N VAL A 4 33.81 7.89 -5.05
CA VAL A 4 34.97 8.61 -5.57
C VAL A 4 34.89 10.12 -5.29
N THR A 5 33.73 10.74 -5.48
CA THR A 5 33.52 12.16 -5.23
C THR A 5 33.65 12.50 -3.74
N MET A 6 33.29 11.56 -2.86
CA MET A 6 33.41 11.73 -1.40
C MET A 6 34.87 11.69 -0.93
N ILE A 7 35.65 10.75 -1.47
CA ILE A 7 37.10 10.66 -1.18
C ILE A 7 37.80 11.94 -1.66
N ILE A 8 37.48 12.41 -2.86
CA ILE A 8 38.04 13.65 -3.40
C ILE A 8 37.71 14.84 -2.49
N PHE A 9 36.46 14.96 -2.04
CA PHE A 9 36.04 16.06 -1.18
C PHE A 9 36.75 16.02 0.18
N VAL A 10 36.89 14.85 0.80
CA VAL A 10 37.61 14.69 2.09
C VAL A 10 39.09 15.03 1.94
N VAL A 11 39.74 14.59 0.86
CA VAL A 11 41.15 14.90 0.59
C VAL A 11 41.36 16.39 0.37
N ILE A 12 40.46 17.06 -0.37
CA ILE A 12 40.51 18.52 -0.56
C ILE A 12 40.34 19.24 0.79
N LEU A 13 39.41 18.79 1.62
CA LEU A 13 39.13 19.41 2.92
C LEU A 13 40.33 19.28 3.88
N ILE A 14 40.98 18.11 3.90
CA ILE A 14 42.23 17.88 4.67
C ILE A 14 43.37 18.74 4.13
N GLY A 15 43.51 18.85 2.80
CA GLY A 15 44.51 19.69 2.16
C GLY A 15 44.35 21.17 2.48
N CYS A 16 43.11 21.68 2.45
CA CYS A 16 42.79 23.05 2.86
C CYS A 16 43.10 23.28 4.36
N LEU A 17 42.78 22.30 5.22
CA LEU A 17 43.08 22.33 6.66
C LEU A 17 44.58 22.46 6.93
N TYR A 18 45.39 21.67 6.22
CA TYR A 18 46.84 21.68 6.37
C TYR A 18 47.44 23.05 5.98
N ILE A 19 46.95 23.66 4.90
CA ILE A 19 47.40 24.98 4.44
C ILE A 19 46.98 26.07 5.43
N LEU A 20 45.76 26.00 5.98
CA LEU A 20 45.24 26.99 6.93
C LEU A 20 46.02 26.97 8.27
N ILE A 21 46.29 25.78 8.81
CA ILE A 21 47.03 25.60 10.07
C ILE A 21 48.45 26.14 9.94
N ARG A 22 49.07 26.03 8.77
CA ARG A 22 50.43 26.51 8.56
C ARG A 22 50.56 28.04 8.54
N ASN A 23 49.46 28.76 8.36
CA ASN A 23 49.45 30.21 8.10
C ASN A 23 48.69 31.04 9.16
N LEU A 24 48.20 30.45 10.27
CA LEU A 24 47.43 31.17 11.29
C LEU A 24 48.13 31.16 12.65
N GLU A 25 48.03 32.30 13.37
CA GLU A 25 48.38 32.39 14.79
C GLU A 25 47.45 31.49 15.64
N LEU A 26 48.02 30.92 16.71
CA LEU A 26 47.49 29.77 17.45
C LEU A 26 46.02 29.91 17.90
N GLU A 27 45.58 31.12 18.28
CA GLU A 27 44.20 31.38 18.73
C GLU A 27 43.18 31.41 17.59
N ARG A 28 43.51 32.03 16.45
CA ARG A 28 42.62 32.02 15.26
C ARG A 28 42.56 30.65 14.60
N ALA A 29 43.62 29.85 14.76
CA ALA A 29 43.65 28.47 14.28
C ALA A 29 42.60 27.60 15.00
N GLN A 30 42.33 27.82 16.29
CA GLN A 30 41.35 27.04 17.05
C GLN A 30 39.91 27.32 16.61
N GLU A 31 39.55 28.58 16.40
CA GLU A 31 38.22 28.96 15.89
C GLU A 31 37.98 28.43 14.47
N ALA A 32 38.97 28.58 13.59
CA ALA A 32 38.91 28.04 12.23
C ALA A 32 38.78 26.51 12.24
N PHE A 33 39.50 25.82 13.13
CA PHE A 33 39.43 24.37 13.27
C PHE A 33 38.04 23.90 13.74
N ALA A 34 37.42 24.60 14.70
CA ALA A 34 36.08 24.30 15.17
C ALA A 34 35.01 24.45 14.07
N VAL A 35 35.08 25.53 13.27
CA VAL A 35 34.16 25.77 12.14
C VAL A 35 34.33 24.70 11.06
N ILE A 36 35.56 24.30 10.76
CA ILE A 36 35.82 23.29 9.72
C ILE A 36 35.40 21.89 10.20
N ILE A 37 35.63 21.54 11.47
CA ILE A 37 35.11 20.28 12.03
C ILE A 37 33.59 20.28 12.00
N ALA A 38 32.93 21.37 12.40
CA ALA A 38 31.47 21.47 12.34
C ALA A 38 30.95 21.31 10.91
N ALA A 39 31.61 21.93 9.91
CA ALA A 39 31.27 21.78 8.50
C ALA A 39 31.52 20.35 7.98
N ALA A 40 32.65 19.73 8.33
CA ALA A 40 32.98 18.36 7.95
C ALA A 40 31.99 17.36 8.57
N VAL A 41 31.65 17.53 9.85
CA VAL A 41 30.63 16.72 10.54
C VAL A 41 29.26 16.93 9.91
N ALA A 42 28.87 18.16 9.59
CA ALA A 42 27.60 18.44 8.90
C ALA A 42 27.55 17.78 7.51
N VAL A 43 28.64 17.83 6.73
CA VAL A 43 28.74 17.16 5.43
C VAL A 43 28.72 15.64 5.60
N VAL A 44 29.43 15.07 6.58
CA VAL A 44 29.39 13.64 6.85
C VAL A 44 27.99 13.20 7.28
N ILE A 45 27.31 13.93 8.16
CA ILE A 45 25.90 13.67 8.54
C ILE A 45 25.01 13.75 7.29
N PHE A 46 25.13 14.82 6.49
CA PHE A 46 24.34 15.01 5.27
C PHE A 46 24.57 13.89 4.23
N VAL A 47 25.80 13.39 4.10
CA VAL A 47 26.16 12.35 3.13
C VAL A 47 25.90 10.94 3.66
N THR A 48 25.98 10.72 4.98
CA THR A 48 25.69 9.42 5.63
C THR A 48 24.21 9.20 5.89
N LEU A 49 23.37 10.23 5.79
CA LEU A 49 21.92 10.13 5.63
C LEU A 49 21.60 9.42 4.30
N LYS A 50 21.82 8.10 4.27
CA LYS A 50 21.40 7.24 3.17
C LYS A 50 19.91 7.46 2.97
N SER A 51 19.49 7.61 1.71
CA SER A 51 18.07 7.50 1.37
C SER A 51 17.62 6.12 1.81
N GLU A 52 16.87 6.07 2.91
CA GLU A 52 16.28 4.83 3.37
C GLU A 52 15.21 4.41 2.38
N THR A 53 15.19 3.13 2.05
CA THR A 53 14.17 2.53 1.20
C THR A 53 13.49 1.42 1.96
N ILE A 54 12.18 1.51 2.10
CA ILE A 54 11.35 0.40 2.58
C ILE A 54 10.62 -0.18 1.38
N GLY A 55 10.45 -1.50 1.34
CA GLY A 55 9.74 -2.16 0.28
C GLY A 55 9.18 -3.48 0.73
N VAL A 56 7.98 -3.80 0.25
CA VAL A 56 7.34 -5.09 0.44
C VAL A 56 6.66 -5.49 -0.86
N SER A 57 6.66 -6.77 -1.16
CA SER A 57 5.90 -7.33 -2.26
C SER A 57 5.11 -8.51 -1.75
N PHE A 58 3.90 -8.67 -2.27
CA PHE A 58 3.01 -9.76 -1.91
C PHE A 58 2.09 -10.10 -3.09
N PRO A 59 1.67 -11.37 -3.22
CA PRO A 59 0.70 -11.77 -4.23
C PRO A 59 -0.70 -11.32 -3.82
N TYR A 60 -1.51 -11.06 -4.84
CA TYR A 60 -2.93 -10.74 -4.73
C TYR A 60 -3.71 -11.64 -5.67
N ASP A 61 -4.72 -12.33 -5.14
CA ASP A 61 -5.60 -13.20 -5.89
C ASP A 61 -7.05 -12.72 -5.87
N MET A 62 -7.77 -13.05 -6.95
CA MET A 62 -9.22 -12.86 -7.03
C MET A 62 -9.83 -13.99 -7.87
N PHE A 63 -10.97 -14.49 -7.44
CA PHE A 63 -11.69 -15.55 -8.13
C PHE A 63 -12.93 -14.99 -8.82
N PHE A 64 -13.27 -15.58 -9.97
CA PHE A 64 -14.40 -15.17 -10.79
C PHE A 64 -15.27 -16.37 -11.18
N GLU A 65 -16.57 -16.15 -11.25
CA GLU A 65 -17.48 -17.05 -11.94
C GLU A 65 -17.43 -16.77 -13.45
N LYS A 66 -17.14 -17.79 -14.25
CA LYS A 66 -16.87 -17.65 -15.69
C LYS A 66 -18.07 -17.18 -16.49
N GLU A 67 -19.26 -17.64 -16.12
CA GLU A 67 -20.50 -17.33 -16.84
C GLU A 67 -20.89 -15.86 -16.66
N THR A 68 -20.83 -15.38 -15.43
CA THR A 68 -21.28 -14.02 -15.08
C THR A 68 -20.15 -12.99 -15.08
N ASN A 69 -18.89 -13.43 -15.13
CA ASN A 69 -17.70 -12.60 -14.87
C ASN A 69 -17.75 -11.85 -13.52
N SER A 70 -18.53 -12.38 -12.57
CA SER A 70 -18.65 -11.78 -11.24
C SER A 70 -17.51 -12.26 -10.35
N PRO A 71 -16.92 -11.38 -9.52
CA PRO A 71 -16.04 -11.80 -8.45
C PRO A 71 -16.76 -12.77 -7.50
N VAL A 72 -16.03 -13.75 -7.00
CA VAL A 72 -16.56 -14.77 -6.08
C VAL A 72 -16.17 -14.43 -4.66
N PHE A 73 -17.17 -14.41 -3.77
CA PHE A 73 -16.99 -14.15 -2.35
C PHE A 73 -17.32 -15.42 -1.55
N PHE A 74 -16.28 -16.12 -1.08
CA PHE A 74 -16.45 -17.34 -0.29
C PHE A 74 -16.84 -17.01 1.16
N ASN A 75 -18.13 -16.76 1.38
CA ASN A 75 -18.62 -16.34 2.70
C ASN A 75 -18.59 -17.45 3.75
N ASP A 76 -18.49 -18.72 3.37
CA ASP A 76 -18.51 -19.87 4.29
C ASP A 76 -17.20 -20.05 5.07
N ILE A 77 -16.13 -19.37 4.64
CA ILE A 77 -14.84 -19.35 5.31
C ILE A 77 -14.65 -17.98 5.96
N VAL A 78 -14.43 -17.95 7.28
CA VAL A 78 -14.36 -16.71 8.05
C VAL A 78 -13.23 -15.80 7.56
N ALA A 79 -12.04 -16.37 7.28
CA ALA A 79 -10.92 -15.63 6.72
C ALA A 79 -11.28 -14.91 5.40
N PHE A 80 -11.94 -15.60 4.46
CA PHE A 80 -12.42 -14.98 3.22
C PHE A 80 -13.49 -13.94 3.48
N ARG A 81 -14.44 -14.20 4.37
CA ARG A 81 -15.51 -13.26 4.70
C ARG A 81 -14.92 -11.94 5.17
N ILE A 82 -14.03 -11.95 6.16
CA ILE A 82 -13.45 -10.74 6.75
C ILE A 82 -12.71 -9.91 5.69
N ARG A 83 -11.89 -10.54 4.85
CA ARG A 83 -11.11 -9.82 3.82
C ARG A 83 -11.97 -9.33 2.66
N ASN A 84 -12.98 -10.11 2.26
CA ASN A 84 -13.84 -9.78 1.13
C ASN A 84 -14.99 -8.83 1.48
N LEU A 85 -15.20 -8.47 2.75
CA LEU A 85 -16.32 -7.59 3.15
C LEU A 85 -16.37 -6.31 2.31
N ASN A 86 -15.26 -5.58 2.18
CA ASN A 86 -15.24 -4.34 1.41
C ASN A 86 -15.48 -4.58 -0.08
N THR A 87 -14.88 -5.64 -0.65
CA THR A 87 -15.00 -5.95 -2.08
C THR A 87 -16.41 -6.38 -2.44
N GLY A 88 -17.01 -7.24 -1.61
CA GLY A 88 -18.40 -7.69 -1.77
C GLY A 88 -19.39 -6.55 -1.64
N VAL A 89 -19.17 -5.64 -0.70
CA VAL A 89 -20.00 -4.44 -0.53
C VAL A 89 -19.94 -3.53 -1.77
N ILE A 90 -18.73 -3.19 -2.25
CA ILE A 90 -18.57 -2.36 -3.45
C ILE A 90 -19.22 -3.03 -4.68
N TRP A 91 -19.01 -4.34 -4.84
CA TRP A 91 -19.60 -5.10 -5.93
C TRP A 91 -21.13 -5.12 -5.87
N ASN A 92 -21.70 -5.35 -4.69
CA ASN A 92 -23.14 -5.39 -4.47
C ASN A 92 -23.80 -4.03 -4.76
N GLU A 93 -23.18 -2.93 -4.33
CA GLU A 93 -23.63 -1.58 -4.65
C GLU A 93 -23.56 -1.29 -6.16
N PHE A 94 -22.52 -1.79 -6.84
CA PHE A 94 -22.39 -1.66 -8.29
C PHE A 94 -23.49 -2.42 -9.05
N ILE A 95 -23.74 -3.69 -8.70
CA ILE A 95 -24.77 -4.49 -9.39
C ILE A 95 -26.21 -4.09 -9.02
N ALA A 96 -26.40 -3.26 -8.00
CA ALA A 96 -27.70 -2.66 -7.66
C ALA A 96 -28.10 -1.53 -8.64
N GLU A 97 -27.16 -1.00 -9.43
CA GLU A 97 -27.47 0.03 -10.42
C GLU A 97 -28.33 -0.50 -11.57
N LYS A 98 -29.30 0.28 -12.05
CA LYS A 98 -30.16 -0.14 -13.18
C LYS A 98 -29.40 -0.47 -14.48
N GLU A 99 -28.20 0.07 -14.68
CA GLU A 99 -27.44 -0.06 -15.93
C GLU A 99 -26.07 -0.76 -15.77
N TRP A 100 -25.83 -1.45 -14.66
CA TRP A 100 -24.52 -2.08 -14.39
C TRP A 100 -24.10 -3.06 -15.49
N GLN A 101 -25.04 -3.85 -16.02
CA GLN A 101 -24.78 -4.82 -17.08
C GLN A 101 -24.27 -4.14 -18.35
N LYS A 102 -24.93 -3.05 -18.77
CA LYS A 102 -24.48 -2.25 -19.93
C LYS A 102 -23.10 -1.64 -19.71
N LYS A 103 -22.75 -1.27 -18.47
CA LYS A 103 -21.41 -0.77 -18.13
C LYS A 103 -20.36 -1.87 -18.28
N ILE A 104 -20.65 -3.08 -17.81
CA ILE A 104 -19.75 -4.25 -17.90
C ILE A 104 -19.58 -4.74 -19.35
N GLU A 105 -20.67 -4.86 -20.10
CA GLU A 105 -20.63 -5.31 -21.51
C GLU A 105 -19.73 -4.43 -22.39
N LYS A 106 -19.70 -3.11 -22.13
CA LYS A 106 -18.85 -2.16 -22.84
C LYS A 106 -17.36 -2.36 -22.59
N LEU A 107 -16.97 -3.06 -21.52
CA LEU A 107 -15.58 -3.31 -21.15
C LEU A 107 -15.01 -4.56 -21.83
N GLY A 108 -15.87 -5.40 -22.41
CA GLY A 108 -15.47 -6.60 -23.14
C GLY A 108 -16.01 -7.88 -22.51
N SER A 109 -15.29 -8.99 -22.71
CA SER A 109 -15.69 -10.31 -22.22
C SER A 109 -14.48 -11.18 -21.83
N GLY A 110 -14.75 -12.25 -21.10
CA GLY A 110 -13.76 -13.28 -20.78
C GLY A 110 -12.63 -12.78 -19.86
N PRO A 111 -11.40 -13.34 -20.00
CA PRO A 111 -10.28 -13.04 -19.10
C PRO A 111 -9.90 -11.56 -19.04
N ASP A 112 -10.01 -10.83 -20.15
CA ASP A 112 -9.65 -9.40 -20.17
C ASP A 112 -10.66 -8.55 -19.40
N LEU A 113 -11.95 -8.87 -19.48
CA LEU A 113 -12.97 -8.24 -18.63
C LEU A 113 -12.68 -8.51 -17.15
N GLN A 114 -12.39 -9.76 -16.78
CA GLN A 114 -12.09 -10.13 -15.38
C GLN A 114 -10.88 -9.38 -14.84
N ARG A 115 -9.84 -9.18 -15.67
CA ARG A 115 -8.65 -8.37 -15.32
C ARG A 115 -9.02 -6.90 -15.06
N ILE A 116 -9.85 -6.31 -15.92
CA ILE A 116 -10.34 -4.92 -15.76
C ILE A 116 -11.15 -4.80 -14.45
N ILE A 117 -12.02 -5.76 -14.17
CA ILE A 117 -12.82 -5.79 -12.94
C ILE A 117 -11.89 -5.93 -11.72
N ALA A 118 -10.97 -6.88 -11.72
CA ALA A 118 -10.04 -7.12 -10.61
C ALA A 118 -9.19 -5.88 -10.29
N GLN A 119 -8.64 -5.23 -11.33
CA GLN A 119 -7.90 -3.98 -11.17
C GLN A 119 -8.78 -2.88 -10.55
N ASN A 120 -9.96 -2.63 -11.13
CA ASN A 120 -10.80 -1.52 -10.67
C ASN A 120 -11.31 -1.77 -9.25
N LEU A 121 -11.66 -3.00 -8.91
CA LEU A 121 -12.06 -3.38 -7.55
C LEU A 121 -10.89 -3.21 -6.58
N PHE A 122 -9.68 -3.64 -6.95
CA PHE A 122 -8.51 -3.45 -6.10
C PHE A 122 -8.28 -1.97 -5.79
N GLU A 123 -8.25 -1.11 -6.82
CA GLU A 123 -8.10 0.34 -6.66
C GLU A 123 -9.21 0.95 -5.77
N ALA A 124 -10.47 0.53 -5.94
CA ALA A 124 -11.59 1.03 -5.14
C ALA A 124 -11.49 0.57 -3.68
N ASN A 125 -11.18 -0.71 -3.44
CA ASN A 125 -10.96 -1.26 -2.10
C ASN A 125 -9.79 -0.59 -1.39
N LEU A 126 -8.70 -0.32 -2.11
CA LEU A 126 -7.56 0.40 -1.58
C LEU A 126 -7.98 1.76 -1.03
N ILE A 127 -8.72 2.55 -1.82
CA ILE A 127 -9.17 3.87 -1.40
C ILE A 127 -10.16 3.80 -0.25
N GLN A 128 -11.10 2.85 -0.28
CA GLN A 128 -12.03 2.64 0.83
C GLN A 128 -11.27 2.30 2.12
N ARG A 129 -10.27 1.41 2.05
CA ARG A 129 -9.47 1.01 3.19
C ARG A 129 -8.62 2.14 3.74
N LEU A 130 -7.89 2.86 2.88
CA LEU A 130 -7.08 4.00 3.30
C LEU A 130 -7.94 5.13 3.88
N SER A 131 -9.12 5.38 3.32
CA SER A 131 -10.05 6.39 3.82
C SER A 131 -10.66 6.00 5.17
N SER A 132 -10.97 4.71 5.37
CA SER A 132 -11.42 4.19 6.66
C SER A 132 -10.33 4.28 7.74
N LEU A 133 -9.09 4.00 7.36
CA LEU A 133 -7.94 4.05 8.26
C LEU A 133 -7.58 5.49 8.64
N TYR A 134 -7.42 6.35 7.62
CA TYR A 134 -7.00 7.74 7.75
C TYR A 134 -8.18 8.69 7.58
N TYR A 135 -9.20 8.49 8.40
CA TYR A 135 -10.44 9.24 8.31
C TYR A 135 -10.36 10.65 8.94
N TYR A 136 -9.72 10.74 10.13
CA TYR A 136 -9.55 12.00 10.87
C TYR A 136 -8.10 12.50 10.92
N ASN A 137 -7.14 11.58 10.89
CA ASN A 137 -5.73 11.86 11.07
C ASN A 137 -4.91 10.85 10.26
N TRP A 138 -3.72 11.27 9.79
CA TRP A 138 -2.73 10.38 9.19
C TRP A 138 -1.67 9.93 10.22
N ASP A 139 -1.44 10.75 11.26
CA ASP A 139 -0.55 10.46 12.40
C ASP A 139 -1.35 9.66 13.44
N ILE A 140 -1.52 8.37 13.14
CA ILE A 140 -2.33 7.45 13.94
C ILE A 140 -1.47 6.31 14.49
N GLU A 141 -1.88 5.82 15.64
CA GLU A 141 -1.43 4.55 16.18
C GLU A 141 -2.50 3.50 15.96
N THR A 142 -2.07 2.38 15.41
CA THR A 142 -2.93 1.24 15.15
C THR A 142 -2.65 0.17 16.19
N TYR A 143 -3.65 -0.12 17.00
CA TYR A 143 -3.63 -1.18 18.00
C TYR A 143 -4.41 -2.36 17.43
N ALA A 144 -3.71 -3.45 17.23
CA ALA A 144 -4.28 -4.70 16.75
C ALA A 144 -4.21 -5.74 17.86
N TRP A 145 -5.32 -6.42 18.12
CA TRP A 145 -5.34 -7.57 19.01
C TRP A 145 -6.22 -8.68 18.43
N LYS A 146 -5.76 -9.91 18.63
CA LYS A 146 -6.52 -11.10 18.30
C LYS A 146 -7.34 -11.47 19.53
N THR A 147 -8.66 -11.39 19.43
CA THR A 147 -9.58 -11.95 20.41
C THR A 147 -9.90 -13.40 20.05
N ALA A 148 -10.57 -14.13 20.95
CA ALA A 148 -11.04 -15.48 20.68
C ALA A 148 -12.05 -15.55 19.51
N LEU A 149 -12.74 -14.43 19.20
CA LEU A 149 -13.80 -14.38 18.19
C LEU A 149 -13.40 -13.66 16.91
N SER A 150 -12.42 -12.76 16.98
CA SER A 150 -12.05 -11.91 15.85
C SER A 150 -10.67 -11.26 16.02
N TYR A 151 -10.08 -10.88 14.90
CA TYR A 151 -9.07 -9.84 14.87
C TYR A 151 -9.77 -8.48 14.98
N SER A 152 -9.38 -7.68 15.98
CA SER A 152 -9.89 -6.33 16.18
C SER A 152 -8.75 -5.33 16.03
N GLU A 153 -9.01 -4.27 15.27
CA GLU A 153 -8.08 -3.18 15.03
C GLU A 153 -8.74 -1.87 15.47
N ARG A 154 -8.03 -1.07 16.26
CA ARG A 154 -8.44 0.30 16.60
C ARG A 154 -7.34 1.28 16.25
N THR A 155 -7.77 2.45 15.79
CA THR A 155 -6.89 3.55 15.41
C THR A 155 -7.14 4.70 16.36
N HIS A 156 -6.06 5.25 16.91
CA HIS A 156 -6.11 6.41 17.79
C HIS A 156 -5.13 7.47 17.27
N PRO A 157 -5.48 8.76 17.30
CA PRO A 157 -4.53 9.81 16.95
C PRO A 157 -3.35 9.80 17.93
N GLU A 158 -2.13 9.85 17.42
CA GLU A 158 -0.90 9.83 18.26
C GLU A 158 -0.77 11.09 19.13
N SER A 159 -1.43 12.19 18.75
CA SER A 159 -1.49 13.40 19.55
C SER A 159 -2.86 14.05 19.52
N ASN A 160 -3.22 14.74 20.62
CA ASN A 160 -4.44 15.55 20.72
C ASN A 160 -4.36 16.87 19.92
N LYS A 161 -3.23 17.15 19.26
CA LYS A 161 -3.08 18.34 18.41
C LYS A 161 -3.76 18.08 17.07
N LYS A 162 -4.49 19.06 16.55
CA LYS A 162 -5.03 18.99 15.20
C LYS A 162 -3.86 18.80 14.21
N PRO A 163 -3.75 17.64 13.55
CA PRO A 163 -2.65 17.37 12.62
C PRO A 163 -2.71 18.35 11.44
N ASN A 164 -1.56 18.63 10.87
CA ASN A 164 -1.47 19.39 9.63
C ASN A 164 -1.70 18.42 8.46
N VAL A 165 -2.85 18.54 7.78
CA VAL A 165 -3.33 17.51 6.85
C VAL A 165 -3.61 18.05 5.45
N LYS A 166 -3.52 17.17 4.45
CA LYS A 166 -4.17 17.32 3.15
C LYS A 166 -5.38 16.40 3.13
N ILE A 167 -6.52 16.95 2.76
CA ILE A 167 -7.77 16.20 2.61
C ILE A 167 -8.02 16.04 1.12
N TYR A 168 -8.32 14.81 0.70
CA TYR A 168 -8.86 14.49 -0.60
C TYR A 168 -10.35 14.18 -0.45
N THR A 169 -11.19 15.04 -1.00
CA THR A 169 -12.64 14.86 -1.07
C THR A 169 -13.00 13.72 -2.02
N THR A 170 -14.22 13.19 -1.90
CA THR A 170 -14.73 12.18 -2.82
C THR A 170 -14.61 12.63 -4.29
N SER A 171 -14.94 13.89 -4.59
CA SER A 171 -14.87 14.43 -5.95
C SER A 171 -13.43 14.48 -6.48
N GLU A 172 -12.46 14.86 -5.65
CA GLU A 172 -11.04 14.82 -6.02
C GLU A 172 -10.57 13.38 -6.26
N LEU A 173 -10.97 12.43 -5.40
CA LEU A 173 -10.63 11.02 -5.55
C LEU A 173 -11.21 10.43 -6.85
N LYS A 174 -12.47 10.72 -7.17
CA LYS A 174 -13.10 10.32 -8.44
C LYS A 174 -12.36 10.84 -9.66
N ASN A 175 -11.86 12.08 -9.59
CA ASN A 175 -11.07 12.66 -10.67
C ASN A 175 -9.68 12.01 -10.78
N ILE A 176 -9.00 11.74 -9.66
CA ILE A 176 -7.69 11.08 -9.62
C ILE A 176 -7.79 9.64 -10.18
N PHE A 177 -8.85 8.92 -9.81
CA PHE A 177 -9.08 7.54 -10.22
C PHE A 177 -9.96 7.44 -11.48
N LYS A 178 -10.12 8.52 -12.25
CA LYS A 178 -10.94 8.55 -13.46
C LYS A 178 -10.67 7.34 -14.35
N GLY A 179 -11.75 6.69 -14.80
CA GLY A 179 -11.70 5.44 -15.56
C GLY A 179 -11.93 4.18 -14.72
N ASN A 180 -11.89 4.29 -13.39
CA ASN A 180 -12.31 3.22 -12.51
C ASN A 180 -13.83 3.16 -12.41
N ILE A 181 -14.43 2.01 -12.74
CA ILE A 181 -15.89 1.83 -12.78
C ILE A 181 -16.55 1.67 -11.40
N PHE A 182 -15.77 1.36 -10.36
CA PHE A 182 -16.24 1.15 -9.00
C PHE A 182 -16.02 2.36 -8.08
N ILE A 183 -15.34 3.40 -8.55
CA ILE A 183 -14.98 4.55 -7.72
C ILE A 183 -16.20 5.33 -7.21
N ASP A 184 -17.35 5.22 -7.88
CA ASP A 184 -18.61 5.80 -7.43
C ASP A 184 -19.31 4.98 -6.34
N HIS A 185 -18.88 3.73 -6.13
CA HIS A 185 -19.49 2.74 -5.24
C HIS A 185 -18.69 2.51 -3.96
N ILE A 186 -17.60 3.24 -3.77
CA ILE A 186 -16.87 3.21 -2.50
C ILE A 186 -17.80 3.71 -1.38
N LEU A 187 -18.02 2.88 -0.37
CA LEU A 187 -18.78 3.27 0.80
C LEU A 187 -17.85 4.00 1.76
N LEU A 188 -17.60 5.27 1.47
CA LEU A 188 -16.90 6.11 2.42
C LEU A 188 -17.82 6.32 3.62
N LEU A 189 -17.35 5.93 4.81
CA LEU A 189 -18.15 6.04 6.02
C LEU A 189 -18.31 7.52 6.40
N PRO A 190 -19.53 7.96 6.72
CA PRO A 190 -19.78 9.29 7.29
C PRO A 190 -18.98 9.51 8.59
N PRO A 191 -18.74 10.78 8.99
CA PRO A 191 -19.30 11.98 8.35
C PRO A 191 -18.58 12.56 7.12
N ASN A 192 -17.33 12.23 6.78
CA ASN A 192 -16.57 13.13 5.87
C ASN A 192 -16.13 12.58 4.51
N ASN A 193 -16.41 11.32 4.16
CA ASN A 193 -16.17 10.78 2.82
C ASN A 193 -14.83 11.20 2.16
N GLN A 194 -13.72 11.09 2.90
CA GLN A 194 -12.45 11.70 2.54
C GLN A 194 -11.26 10.81 2.88
N LEU A 195 -10.17 11.01 2.15
CA LEU A 195 -8.86 10.46 2.47
C LEU A 195 -7.98 11.56 3.08
N VAL A 196 -7.52 11.35 4.32
CA VAL A 196 -6.62 12.28 5.01
C VAL A 196 -5.18 11.82 4.87
N LEU A 197 -4.33 12.67 4.31
CA LEU A 197 -2.91 12.43 4.11
C LEU A 197 -2.05 13.50 4.81
N PRO A 198 -0.74 13.27 4.98
CA PRO A 198 0.14 14.31 5.46
C PRO A 198 0.13 15.55 4.56
N LYS A 199 0.13 16.75 5.15
CA LYS A 199 0.09 18.00 4.35
C LYS A 199 1.22 18.04 3.32
N GLY A 200 0.88 18.46 2.11
CA GLY A 200 1.82 18.55 0.99
C GLY A 200 2.07 17.21 0.29
N THR A 201 1.38 16.14 0.70
CA THR A 201 1.41 14.87 -0.02
C THR A 201 0.48 14.96 -1.23
N GLU A 202 1.02 14.65 -2.41
CA GLU A 202 0.30 14.52 -3.67
C GLU A 202 -0.01 13.05 -3.93
N LEU A 203 -1.28 12.72 -4.18
CA LEU A 203 -1.72 11.42 -4.68
C LEU A 203 -1.81 11.47 -6.20
N ILE A 204 -1.09 10.58 -6.88
CA ILE A 204 -1.01 10.51 -8.34
C ILE A 204 -1.25 9.07 -8.79
N VAL A 205 -2.16 8.86 -9.75
CA VAL A 205 -2.40 7.56 -10.37
C VAL A 205 -1.92 7.61 -11.82
N LYS A 206 -1.01 6.72 -12.18
CA LYS A 206 -0.53 6.54 -13.56
C LYS A 206 -0.88 5.15 -14.03
N ARG A 207 -1.60 5.06 -15.13
CA ARG A 207 -1.92 3.80 -15.80
C ARG A 207 -1.11 3.72 -17.08
N ASP A 208 -0.18 2.77 -17.14
CA ASP A 208 0.59 2.47 -18.33
C ASP A 208 -0.13 1.37 -19.11
N THR A 209 -0.81 1.76 -20.19
CA THR A 209 -1.55 0.84 -21.04
C THR A 209 -0.63 -0.09 -21.84
N LYS A 210 0.60 0.35 -22.14
CA LYS A 210 1.57 -0.43 -22.92
C LYS A 210 2.18 -1.53 -22.07
N ASN A 211 2.65 -1.18 -20.87
CA ASN A 211 3.23 -2.15 -19.94
C ASN A 211 2.19 -2.85 -19.07
N LYS A 212 0.91 -2.46 -19.20
CA LYS A 212 -0.21 -2.97 -18.42
C LYS A 212 0.12 -2.92 -16.93
N THR A 213 0.49 -1.74 -16.46
CA THR A 213 0.87 -1.52 -15.05
C THR A 213 0.13 -0.31 -14.53
N THR A 214 -0.31 -0.40 -13.28
CA THR A 214 -0.87 0.74 -12.56
C THR A 214 0.07 1.10 -11.42
N LEU A 215 0.37 2.40 -11.35
CA LEU A 215 1.24 2.99 -10.35
C LEU A 215 0.47 4.07 -9.58
N ILE A 216 0.25 3.83 -8.29
CA ILE A 216 -0.37 4.76 -7.35
C ILE A 216 0.76 5.35 -6.51
N GLN A 217 1.02 6.65 -6.63
CA GLN A 217 2.13 7.34 -5.98
C GLN A 217 1.63 8.32 -4.91
N PHE A 218 2.28 8.32 -3.76
CA PHE A 218 2.19 9.33 -2.70
C PHE A 218 3.51 10.10 -2.68
N ARG A 219 3.50 11.32 -3.21
CA ARG A 219 4.69 12.16 -3.32
C ARG A 219 4.64 13.27 -2.28
N HIS A 220 5.71 13.39 -1.50
CA HIS A 220 5.91 14.48 -0.56
C HIS A 220 7.34 15.02 -0.71
N LYS A 221 7.61 16.23 -0.21
CA LYS A 221 8.98 16.77 -0.23
C LYS A 221 10.00 15.85 0.48
N SER A 222 9.55 15.10 1.49
CA SER A 222 10.39 14.20 2.32
C SER A 222 10.44 12.76 1.82
N PHE A 223 9.51 12.32 0.98
CA PHE A 223 9.43 10.92 0.56
C PHE A 223 8.74 10.75 -0.79
N ASP A 224 9.03 9.65 -1.46
CA ASP A 224 8.30 9.18 -2.63
C ASP A 224 7.88 7.74 -2.33
N ALA A 225 6.58 7.51 -2.17
CA ALA A 225 6.02 6.18 -1.95
C ALA A 225 5.14 5.79 -3.12
N SER A 226 5.14 4.50 -3.46
CA SER A 226 4.41 3.97 -4.59
C SER A 226 3.89 2.58 -4.32
N MET A 227 2.70 2.31 -4.82
CA MET A 227 2.15 0.99 -5.03
C MET A 227 2.11 0.73 -6.52
N GLU A 228 2.75 -0.35 -6.93
CA GLU A 228 2.79 -0.82 -8.31
C GLU A 228 2.15 -2.21 -8.36
N PHE A 229 1.28 -2.44 -9.33
CA PHE A 229 0.78 -3.78 -9.62
C PHE A 229 0.59 -3.96 -11.12
N SER A 230 0.84 -5.19 -11.59
CA SER A 230 0.67 -5.52 -12.99
C SER A 230 -0.80 -5.84 -13.28
N ASN A 231 -1.31 -5.25 -14.34
CA ASN A 231 -2.60 -5.57 -14.96
C ASN A 231 -2.48 -6.82 -15.87
N ASN A 232 -1.29 -7.41 -16.00
CA ASN A 232 -1.12 -8.76 -16.56
C ASN A 232 -1.35 -9.82 -15.48
N PHE A 233 -2.58 -9.92 -14.99
CA PHE A 233 -2.93 -11.00 -14.07
C PHE A 233 -2.75 -12.35 -14.77
N SER A 234 -2.06 -13.26 -14.08
CA SER A 234 -2.00 -14.67 -14.43
C SER A 234 -3.41 -15.23 -14.30
N TRP A 235 -3.96 -15.73 -15.40
CA TRP A 235 -5.30 -16.31 -15.42
C TRP A 235 -5.18 -17.83 -15.33
N SER A 236 -5.93 -18.42 -14.41
CA SER A 236 -5.93 -19.85 -14.13
C SER A 236 -7.34 -20.43 -14.22
N VAL A 237 -7.41 -21.69 -14.62
CA VAL A 237 -8.68 -22.43 -14.73
C VAL A 237 -9.06 -23.00 -13.37
N GLY A 238 -10.26 -22.67 -12.89
CA GLY A 238 -10.83 -23.21 -11.66
C GLY A 238 -10.39 -22.48 -10.40
N LEU A 239 -10.49 -23.19 -9.27
CA LEU A 239 -10.20 -22.65 -7.94
C LEU A 239 -8.89 -23.21 -7.34
N GLY A 240 -8.16 -24.05 -8.09
CA GLY A 240 -6.98 -24.76 -7.58
C GLY A 240 -7.30 -25.56 -6.30
N SER A 241 -6.37 -25.53 -5.34
CA SER A 241 -6.52 -26.20 -4.03
C SER A 241 -7.70 -25.68 -3.20
N LEU A 242 -8.25 -24.51 -3.53
CA LEU A 242 -9.46 -24.02 -2.86
C LEU A 242 -10.68 -24.92 -3.14
N SER A 243 -10.70 -25.61 -4.29
CA SER A 243 -11.79 -26.53 -4.62
C SER A 243 -11.92 -27.67 -3.61
N ASP A 244 -10.79 -28.22 -3.15
CA ASP A 244 -10.76 -29.27 -2.13
C ASP A 244 -11.29 -28.76 -0.79
N ILE A 245 -10.89 -27.53 -0.41
CA ILE A 245 -11.31 -26.87 0.83
C ILE A 245 -12.82 -26.61 0.84
N LEU A 246 -13.35 -26.13 -0.28
CA LEU A 246 -14.77 -25.83 -0.46
C LEU A 246 -15.60 -27.08 -0.77
N LYS A 247 -14.97 -28.26 -0.89
CA LYS A 247 -15.59 -29.52 -1.29
C LYS A 247 -16.34 -29.41 -2.63
N ILE A 248 -15.82 -28.60 -3.54
CA ILE A 248 -16.35 -28.45 -4.91
C ILE A 248 -15.57 -29.43 -5.80
N PRO A 249 -16.25 -30.36 -6.52
CA PRO A 249 -15.56 -31.30 -7.40
C PRO A 249 -14.66 -30.57 -8.41
N THR A 250 -13.43 -31.04 -8.63
CA THR A 250 -12.44 -30.36 -9.49
C THR A 250 -12.98 -30.06 -10.89
N LYS A 251 -13.75 -30.99 -11.49
CA LYS A 251 -14.38 -30.79 -12.80
C LYS A 251 -15.39 -29.63 -12.79
N GLU A 252 -16.19 -29.52 -11.73
CA GLU A 252 -17.12 -28.41 -11.56
C GLU A 252 -16.37 -27.10 -11.33
N ALA A 253 -15.35 -27.12 -10.46
CA ALA A 253 -14.54 -25.95 -10.17
C ALA A 253 -13.88 -25.39 -11.43
N GLN A 254 -13.24 -26.26 -12.22
CA GLN A 254 -12.62 -25.91 -13.50
C GLN A 254 -13.63 -25.40 -14.53
N ARG A 255 -14.86 -25.95 -14.56
CA ARG A 255 -15.91 -25.48 -15.47
C ARG A 255 -16.44 -24.11 -15.08
N ARG A 256 -16.70 -23.88 -13.79
CA ARG A 256 -17.46 -22.72 -13.29
C ARG A 256 -16.59 -21.51 -12.95
N TYR A 257 -15.37 -21.72 -12.50
CA TYR A 257 -14.56 -20.65 -11.93
C TYR A 257 -13.24 -20.40 -12.67
N ALA A 258 -12.69 -19.21 -12.47
CA ALA A 258 -11.35 -18.81 -12.86
C ALA A 258 -10.66 -18.08 -11.70
N GLY A 259 -9.34 -18.23 -11.60
CA GLY A 259 -8.51 -17.46 -10.67
C GLY A 259 -7.64 -16.45 -11.42
N LEU A 260 -7.50 -15.26 -10.86
CA LEU A 260 -6.57 -14.24 -11.28
C LEU A 260 -5.54 -14.00 -10.18
N GLU A 261 -4.26 -13.90 -10.55
CA GLU A 261 -3.16 -13.61 -9.63
C GLU A 261 -2.26 -12.50 -10.19
N THR A 262 -1.83 -11.57 -9.34
CA THR A 262 -0.78 -10.58 -9.65
C THR A 262 0.09 -10.33 -8.43
N ASN A 263 1.21 -9.65 -8.62
CA ASN A 263 2.06 -9.20 -7.52
C ASN A 263 1.87 -7.69 -7.30
N ILE A 264 1.65 -7.33 -6.04
CA ILE A 264 1.65 -5.94 -5.59
C ILE A 264 3.03 -5.64 -5.03
N ILE A 265 3.57 -4.48 -5.39
CA ILE A 265 4.87 -3.99 -4.97
C ILE A 265 4.68 -2.63 -4.31
N LEU A 266 4.94 -2.55 -3.02
CA LEU A 266 4.98 -1.30 -2.26
C LEU A 266 6.43 -0.89 -2.08
N LYS A 267 6.74 0.36 -2.39
CA LYS A 267 8.09 0.93 -2.23
C LYS A 267 7.97 2.33 -1.68
N ALA A 268 8.85 2.71 -0.76
CA ALA A 268 9.03 4.11 -0.40
C ALA A 268 10.50 4.45 -0.29
N LYS A 269 10.83 5.66 -0.74
CA LYS A 269 12.17 6.24 -0.71
C LYS A 269 12.12 7.56 0.04
N PHE A 270 12.90 7.67 1.10
CA PHE A 270 12.97 8.88 1.90
C PHE A 270 14.09 9.82 1.44
N ARG A 271 13.87 11.12 1.61
CA ARG A 271 14.76 12.22 1.23
C ARG A 271 15.19 12.99 2.48
N PRO A 272 16.15 12.46 3.26
CA PRO A 272 16.51 13.03 4.57
C PRO A 272 17.01 14.48 4.54
N GLY A 273 17.60 14.95 3.43
CA GLY A 273 18.17 16.30 3.34
C GLY A 273 17.16 17.47 3.27
N ILE A 274 15.84 17.20 3.24
CA ILE A 274 14.81 18.24 3.02
C ILE A 274 13.98 18.53 4.27
N VAL A 275 13.92 17.61 5.23
CA VAL A 275 13.06 17.72 6.42
C VAL A 275 13.83 17.28 7.67
N GLY A 276 13.61 17.97 8.79
CA GLY A 276 14.24 17.65 10.07
C GLY A 276 14.00 16.19 10.49
N TYR A 277 14.94 15.64 11.26
CA TYR A 277 14.99 14.23 11.62
C TYR A 277 13.72 13.71 12.33
N SER A 278 13.08 14.54 13.16
CA SER A 278 11.87 14.17 13.91
C SER A 278 10.64 13.95 13.03
N ASP A 279 10.39 14.83 12.05
CA ASP A 279 9.23 14.70 11.15
C ASP A 279 9.41 13.53 10.17
N MET A 280 10.67 13.23 9.80
CA MET A 280 10.99 12.09 8.94
C MET A 280 10.60 10.75 9.58
N GLN A 281 10.83 10.58 10.89
CA GLN A 281 10.43 9.36 11.61
C GLN A 281 8.92 9.14 11.58
N LYS A 282 8.12 10.22 11.67
CA LYS A 282 6.65 10.13 11.57
C LYS A 282 6.20 9.64 10.21
N TYR A 283 6.74 10.21 9.13
CA TYR A 283 6.42 9.75 7.77
C TYR A 283 6.83 8.29 7.54
N LYS A 284 7.96 7.88 8.12
CA LYS A 284 8.42 6.50 8.06
C LYS A 284 7.45 5.56 8.77
N LYS A 285 7.11 5.85 10.03
CA LYS A 285 6.11 5.09 10.81
C LYS A 285 4.79 4.99 10.06
N TRP A 286 4.29 6.11 9.54
CA TRP A 286 3.05 6.16 8.76
C TRP A 286 3.09 5.25 7.52
N LEU A 287 4.16 5.31 6.72
CA LEU A 287 4.30 4.47 5.53
C LEU A 287 4.49 2.99 5.87
N GLU A 288 5.24 2.67 6.93
CA GLU A 288 5.41 1.30 7.42
C GLU A 288 4.07 0.70 7.89
N GLN A 289 3.29 1.47 8.64
CA GLN A 289 1.93 1.08 9.05
C GLN A 289 1.02 0.88 7.84
N MET A 290 1.02 1.83 6.90
CA MET A 290 0.24 1.73 5.67
C MET A 290 0.59 0.46 4.90
N PHE A 291 1.88 0.18 4.70
CA PHE A 291 2.35 -1.01 3.98
C PHE A 291 1.98 -2.30 4.71
N LYS A 292 2.10 -2.32 6.05
CA LYS A 292 1.71 -3.46 6.87
C LYS A 292 0.22 -3.76 6.77
N ILE A 293 -0.63 -2.74 6.85
CA ILE A 293 -2.09 -2.90 6.79
C ILE A 293 -2.51 -3.38 5.40
N LEU A 294 -1.99 -2.74 4.34
CA LEU A 294 -2.28 -3.14 2.97
C LEU A 294 -1.84 -4.57 2.69
N ARG A 295 -0.68 -4.99 3.20
CA ARG A 295 -0.26 -6.39 3.14
C ARG A 295 -1.23 -7.29 3.90
N ASN A 296 -1.57 -6.97 5.14
CA ASN A 296 -2.47 -7.80 5.93
C ASN A 296 -3.83 -8.00 5.25
N ASP A 297 -4.34 -6.97 4.57
CA ASP A 297 -5.65 -7.04 3.91
C ASP A 297 -5.60 -7.73 2.54
N PHE A 298 -4.54 -7.51 1.75
CA PHE A 298 -4.48 -7.92 0.34
C PHE A 298 -3.48 -9.05 0.02
N ASP A 299 -2.60 -9.44 0.95
CA ASP A 299 -1.62 -10.52 0.74
C ASP A 299 -2.31 -11.88 0.75
N ALA A 300 -2.41 -12.48 -0.43
CA ALA A 300 -3.00 -13.80 -0.64
C ALA A 300 -2.28 -14.88 0.20
N GLU A 301 -0.96 -14.82 0.38
CA GLU A 301 -0.25 -15.82 1.19
C GLU A 301 -0.68 -15.78 2.66
N LEU A 302 -0.93 -14.59 3.20
CA LEU A 302 -1.45 -14.45 4.56
C LEU A 302 -2.87 -15.01 4.66
N LEU A 303 -3.72 -14.76 3.66
CA LEU A 303 -5.07 -15.32 3.61
C LEU A 303 -5.02 -16.85 3.58
N TRP A 304 -4.19 -17.42 2.71
CA TRP A 304 -3.99 -18.85 2.59
C TRP A 304 -3.50 -19.50 3.87
N ARG A 305 -2.62 -18.82 4.61
CA ARG A 305 -2.17 -19.26 5.93
C ARG A 305 -3.30 -19.28 6.95
N GLU A 306 -4.10 -18.22 7.02
CA GLU A 306 -5.26 -18.13 7.92
C GLU A 306 -6.31 -19.22 7.62
N ILE A 307 -6.59 -19.47 6.33
CA ILE A 307 -7.50 -20.54 5.90
C ILE A 307 -6.98 -21.91 6.34
N LYS A 308 -5.67 -22.17 6.16
CA LYS A 308 -5.06 -23.43 6.59
C LYS A 308 -5.21 -23.64 8.09
N ASP A 309 -4.94 -22.60 8.89
CA ASP A 309 -5.07 -22.64 10.33
C ASP A 309 -6.54 -22.92 10.75
N ASP A 310 -7.51 -22.24 10.14
CA ASP A 310 -8.94 -22.47 10.37
C ASP A 310 -9.37 -23.91 10.04
N LEU A 311 -8.82 -24.50 8.96
CA LEU A 311 -9.15 -25.86 8.56
C LEU A 311 -8.57 -26.91 9.50
N VAL A 312 -7.34 -26.71 9.99
CA VAL A 312 -6.73 -27.60 10.99
C VAL A 312 -7.58 -27.63 12.26
N LEU A 313 -8.03 -26.46 12.74
CA LEU A 313 -8.89 -26.36 13.92
C LEU A 313 -10.26 -27.05 13.72
N LYS A 314 -10.84 -26.95 12.52
CA LYS A 314 -12.09 -27.66 12.19
C LYS A 314 -11.92 -29.18 12.17
N HIS A 315 -10.80 -29.71 11.66
CA HIS A 315 -10.55 -31.15 11.66
C HIS A 315 -10.28 -31.68 13.07
N MET A 316 -9.49 -30.96 13.88
CA MET A 316 -9.23 -31.35 15.27
C MET A 316 -10.49 -31.36 16.15
N SER A 317 -11.49 -30.53 15.83
CA SER A 317 -12.76 -30.51 16.56
C SER A 317 -13.80 -31.53 16.06
N SER A 318 -13.67 -32.05 14.83
CA SER A 318 -14.51 -33.15 14.33
C SER A 318 -14.07 -34.52 14.83
N ASP A 319 -12.78 -34.71 15.12
CA ASP A 319 -12.24 -35.99 15.61
C ASP A 319 -12.52 -36.25 17.11
N GLN A 320 -13.17 -35.30 17.80
CA GLN A 320 -13.60 -35.40 19.19
C GLN A 320 -15.09 -35.75 19.36
N LYS A 321 -15.80 -36.09 18.27
CA LYS A 321 -17.20 -36.53 18.28
C LYS A 321 -17.33 -37.97 17.79
#